data_AF-A0AAW0RR36-F1
#
_entry.id   AF-A0AAW0RR36-F1
#
_cell.length_a   1.000
_cell.length_b   1.000
_cell.length_c   1.000
_cell.angle_alpha   90.00
_cell.angle_beta   90.00
_cell.angle_gamma   90.00
#
_symmetry.space_group_name_H-M   'P 1'
#
loop_
_entity.id
_entity.type
_entity.pdbx_description
1 polymer ?
#
loop_
_entity_poly.entity_id
_entity_poly.type
_entity_poly.pdbx_seq_one_letter_code
_entity_poly.pdbx_strand_id
1 'polypeptide(L)'
;MERFTQEAFDEHSRRNPLLVLDDVLTRHVHQSPSPILFAYPRADRQGSDGDYYETFTAAQLDDYVDAVVRHLVQSGHEPVRFLYPNSLADESKDRTGIKEVTNGRACEQKLGRVVGILGSPNLDWVVHLFALSRLGYCIVMMSLRQKAVGLASQLGSARGDAVVYDEATPDTADLVQGIVALQPSTSTIPFVSRSVYTTAAAVRDSTTPKSPRFFFPREQQTGTTAVIFSTSGSTGLPKSIPYRHDHMALSLFTTALPLTSLLSWPLYHGWALGVLLGTMHAGKTCYVMDTRPELTPGALIEALEAARPEFLPAPPYNVGLIAQTPRGLACLRAAEYVTTSGARLPDELGKYLVEHGVNISTSLGSSEATRNFATSMWRARGDPEWDYVEIPPVLRPHILLDPVPGNAPLHEIVFLRSFPGLSVSNDAEDGGSFRTGDMMRPHEDPRRDTWKFACREGDFAALTLEGEPAGGGGSGGGRGEDGAGAAAGARDEGGGGGGGRWGEAGGESVAAGGGGKRRGAGACGDFEGHGAGAAADGEAAEDGQGECNAAEGVYGVCE
;
A
#
# COMPACT_ATOMS: atom_id res chain seq x y z
N MET A 1 -1.40 -25.35 -7.44
CA MET A 1 -0.27 -24.63 -6.84
C MET A 1 0.14 -25.45 -5.62
N GLU A 2 1.40 -25.92 -5.52
CA GLU A 2 1.82 -26.67 -4.32
C GLU A 2 1.60 -25.78 -3.09
N ARG A 3 0.96 -26.33 -2.04
CA ARG A 3 0.77 -25.61 -0.79
C ARG A 3 2.14 -25.23 -0.23
N PHE A 4 2.27 -23.98 0.17
CA PHE A 4 3.51 -23.39 0.61
C PHE A 4 3.95 -23.96 1.96
N THR A 5 4.83 -24.96 1.98
CA THR A 5 5.34 -25.56 3.21
C THR A 5 6.55 -24.78 3.74
N GLN A 6 6.79 -24.86 5.05
CA GLN A 6 8.03 -24.37 5.68
C GLN A 6 9.28 -24.99 5.03
N GLU A 7 9.21 -26.25 4.61
CA GLU A 7 10.29 -26.95 3.93
C GLU A 7 10.58 -26.36 2.55
N ALA A 8 9.54 -26.03 1.79
CA ALA A 8 9.67 -25.34 0.51
C ALA A 8 10.27 -23.92 0.69
N PHE A 9 9.93 -23.22 1.78
CA PHE A 9 10.57 -21.96 2.17
C PHE A 9 12.06 -22.12 2.43
N ASP A 10 12.44 -23.06 3.29
CA ASP A 10 13.83 -23.25 3.67
C ASP A 10 14.67 -23.72 2.47
N GLU A 11 14.11 -24.56 1.59
CA GLU A 11 14.77 -25.02 0.36
C GLU A 11 14.91 -23.90 -0.68
N HIS A 12 13.87 -23.11 -0.91
CA HIS A 12 13.89 -21.99 -1.84
C HIS A 12 14.90 -20.92 -1.40
N SER A 13 14.86 -20.54 -0.11
CA SER A 13 15.76 -19.56 0.49
C SER A 13 17.23 -20.02 0.47
N ARG A 14 17.49 -21.33 0.63
CA ARG A 14 18.85 -21.89 0.54
C ARG A 14 19.39 -21.96 -0.88
N ARG A 15 18.55 -22.32 -1.86
CA ARG A 15 19.01 -22.50 -3.25
C ARG A 15 19.38 -21.20 -3.93
N ASN A 16 18.68 -20.11 -3.62
CA ASN A 16 18.89 -18.81 -4.25
C ASN A 16 18.50 -17.68 -3.28
N PRO A 17 19.39 -17.30 -2.35
CA PRO A 17 19.04 -16.38 -1.30
C PRO A 17 18.82 -14.96 -1.88
N LEU A 18 17.66 -14.38 -1.58
CA LEU A 18 17.35 -12.97 -1.81
C LEU A 18 17.85 -12.19 -0.59
N LEU A 19 19.11 -11.80 -0.60
CA LEU A 19 19.79 -11.15 0.52
C LEU A 19 19.68 -9.64 0.46
N VAL A 20 19.67 -9.06 -0.74
CA VAL A 20 19.55 -7.61 -0.99
C VAL A 20 18.58 -7.36 -2.14
N LEU A 21 18.06 -6.13 -2.28
CA LEU A 21 17.04 -5.84 -3.31
C LEU A 21 17.54 -6.11 -4.73
N ASP A 22 18.82 -5.84 -5.01
CA ASP A 22 19.43 -6.10 -6.33
C ASP A 22 19.41 -7.58 -6.74
N ASP A 23 19.24 -8.50 -5.79
CA ASP A 23 19.14 -9.93 -6.08
C ASP A 23 17.89 -10.28 -6.91
N VAL A 24 16.86 -9.43 -6.86
CA VAL A 24 15.68 -9.50 -7.73
C VAL A 24 16.08 -9.42 -9.20
N LEU A 25 17.02 -8.55 -9.56
CA LEU A 25 17.49 -8.39 -10.94
C LEU A 25 18.50 -9.48 -11.30
N THR A 26 19.53 -9.67 -10.48
CA THR A 26 20.71 -10.50 -10.83
C THR A 26 20.37 -11.94 -11.12
N ARG A 27 19.31 -12.48 -10.50
CA ARG A 27 18.78 -13.82 -10.77
C ARG A 27 18.46 -14.06 -12.24
N HIS A 28 18.08 -13.01 -12.97
CA HIS A 28 17.57 -13.09 -14.33
C HIS A 28 18.56 -12.61 -15.40
N VAL A 29 19.60 -11.86 -15.02
CA VAL A 29 20.54 -11.22 -15.96
C VAL A 29 21.25 -12.20 -16.89
N HIS A 30 21.53 -13.41 -16.41
CA HIS A 30 22.26 -14.44 -17.17
C HIS A 30 21.35 -15.39 -17.96
N GLN A 31 20.03 -15.19 -17.91
CA GLN A 31 19.08 -16.05 -18.63
C GLN A 31 19.09 -15.74 -20.13
N SER A 32 18.90 -16.77 -20.95
CA SER A 32 18.81 -16.64 -22.41
C SER A 32 17.57 -17.37 -22.91
N PRO A 33 16.57 -16.65 -23.47
CA PRO A 33 16.50 -15.19 -23.58
C PRO A 33 16.37 -14.50 -22.21
N SER A 34 16.84 -13.27 -22.09
CA SER A 34 16.66 -12.48 -20.86
C SER A 34 15.17 -12.14 -20.72
N PRO A 35 14.52 -12.46 -19.57
CA PRO A 35 13.10 -12.19 -19.39
C PRO A 35 12.83 -10.68 -19.34
N ILE A 36 11.63 -10.29 -19.77
CA ILE A 36 11.09 -8.94 -19.57
C ILE A 36 10.60 -8.85 -18.12
N LEU A 37 11.10 -7.87 -17.38
CA LEU A 37 10.78 -7.70 -15.96
C LEU A 37 9.92 -6.46 -15.69
N PHE A 38 10.05 -5.42 -16.51
CA PHE A 38 9.38 -4.15 -16.30
C PHE A 38 8.79 -3.63 -17.60
N ALA A 39 7.60 -3.06 -17.52
CA ALA A 39 6.92 -2.43 -18.65
C ALA A 39 6.22 -1.14 -18.20
N TYR A 40 6.43 -0.05 -18.93
CA TYR A 40 5.88 1.27 -18.62
C TYR A 40 5.26 1.91 -19.88
N PRO A 41 4.18 2.72 -19.78
CA PRO A 41 3.48 3.23 -20.95
C PRO A 41 4.41 4.14 -21.75
N ARG A 42 4.33 4.04 -23.08
CA ARG A 42 5.11 4.92 -23.95
C ARG A 42 4.60 6.36 -23.88
N ALA A 43 5.50 7.32 -24.07
CA ALA A 43 5.14 8.73 -24.11
C ALA A 43 4.28 9.12 -25.32
N ASP A 44 4.47 8.43 -26.45
CA ASP A 44 3.80 8.73 -27.72
C ASP A 44 2.37 8.17 -27.80
N ARG A 45 1.99 7.18 -26.97
CA ARG A 45 0.64 6.55 -26.85
C ARG A 45 -0.10 6.28 -28.18
N GLN A 46 0.60 6.27 -29.31
CA GLN A 46 0.02 6.30 -30.66
C GLN A 46 -0.11 4.91 -31.31
N GLY A 47 0.12 3.83 -30.55
CA GLY A 47 0.08 2.47 -31.07
C GLY A 47 -1.31 1.88 -31.13
N SER A 48 -1.71 1.40 -32.31
CA SER A 48 -2.69 0.30 -32.49
C SER A 48 -2.30 -0.93 -31.66
N ASP A 49 -3.26 -1.80 -31.34
CA ASP A 49 -3.11 -3.09 -30.62
C ASP A 49 -1.69 -3.69 -30.71
N GLY A 50 -0.85 -3.43 -29.69
CA GLY A 50 0.49 -4.04 -29.56
C GLY A 50 1.63 -3.17 -29.04
N ASP A 51 1.55 -1.83 -29.10
CA ASP A 51 2.68 -0.92 -28.75
C ASP A 51 2.36 0.06 -27.61
N TYR A 52 1.52 -0.31 -26.64
CA TYR A 52 1.19 0.57 -25.51
C TYR A 52 2.35 0.74 -24.51
N TYR A 53 3.10 -0.33 -24.28
CA TYR A 53 4.16 -0.40 -23.28
C TYR A 53 5.54 -0.47 -23.91
N GLU A 54 6.46 0.35 -23.41
CA GLU A 54 7.88 0.09 -23.54
C GLU A 54 8.27 -1.01 -22.54
N THR A 55 9.05 -2.00 -22.99
CA THR A 55 9.41 -3.17 -22.19
C THR A 55 10.92 -3.25 -21.96
N PHE A 56 11.31 -3.75 -20.79
CA PHE A 56 12.70 -3.80 -20.36
C PHE A 56 13.04 -5.19 -19.81
N THR A 57 14.07 -5.78 -20.41
CA THR A 57 14.61 -7.06 -19.97
C THR A 57 15.47 -6.93 -18.71
N ALA A 58 15.66 -8.03 -17.98
CA ALA A 58 16.57 -8.10 -16.85
C ALA A 58 17.98 -7.60 -17.20
N ALA A 59 18.53 -8.01 -18.34
CA ALA A 59 19.84 -7.57 -18.82
C ALA A 59 19.89 -6.06 -19.11
N GLN A 60 18.88 -5.50 -19.78
CA GLN A 60 18.82 -4.05 -20.04
C GLN A 60 18.73 -3.23 -18.75
N LEU A 61 17.86 -3.64 -17.81
CA LEU A 61 17.76 -2.99 -16.50
C LEU A 61 19.10 -3.07 -15.76
N ASP A 62 19.78 -4.21 -15.79
CA ASP A 62 21.08 -4.39 -15.15
C ASP A 62 22.15 -3.44 -15.70
N ASP A 63 22.21 -3.29 -17.04
CA ASP A 63 23.15 -2.39 -17.71
C ASP A 63 22.83 -0.91 -17.42
N TYR A 64 21.55 -0.53 -17.38
CA TYR A 64 21.13 0.82 -16.99
C TYR A 64 21.51 1.12 -15.54
N VAL A 65 21.24 0.19 -14.62
CA VAL A 65 21.62 0.34 -13.21
C VAL A 65 23.15 0.45 -13.06
N ASP A 66 23.93 -0.36 -13.78
CA ASP A 66 25.40 -0.26 -13.78
C ASP A 66 25.89 1.11 -14.28
N ALA A 67 25.28 1.63 -15.35
CA ALA A 67 25.61 2.95 -15.88
C ALA A 67 25.28 4.08 -14.88
N VAL A 68 24.12 4.02 -14.21
CA VAL A 68 23.74 4.98 -13.18
C VAL A 68 24.66 4.89 -11.96
N VAL A 69 24.98 3.68 -11.47
CA VAL A 69 25.94 3.51 -10.36
C VAL A 69 27.32 4.08 -10.72
N ARG A 70 27.83 3.82 -11.93
CA ARG A 70 29.10 4.40 -12.40
C ARG A 70 29.06 5.93 -12.39
N HIS A 71 27.99 6.52 -12.90
CA HIS A 71 27.82 7.96 -12.92
C HIS A 71 27.78 8.55 -11.50
N LEU A 72 26.98 7.96 -10.60
CA LEU A 72 26.88 8.41 -9.21
C LEU A 72 28.23 8.37 -8.48
N VAL A 73 28.99 7.27 -8.63
CA VAL A 73 30.34 7.15 -8.06
C VAL A 73 31.29 8.19 -8.64
N GLN A 74 31.29 8.40 -9.96
CA GLN A 74 32.12 9.42 -10.63
C GLN A 74 31.79 10.85 -10.18
N SER A 75 30.52 11.09 -9.82
CA SER A 75 30.03 12.36 -9.27
C SER A 75 30.26 12.50 -7.76
N GLY A 76 31.00 11.56 -7.12
CA GLY A 76 31.36 11.62 -5.70
C GLY A 76 30.30 11.07 -4.74
N HIS A 77 29.25 10.42 -5.25
CA HIS A 77 28.25 9.74 -4.42
C HIS A 77 28.67 8.28 -4.16
N GLU A 78 29.79 8.14 -3.45
CA GLU A 78 30.39 6.84 -3.14
C GLU A 78 29.64 6.11 -2.00
N PRO A 79 29.70 4.77 -1.95
CA PRO A 79 29.20 3.99 -0.84
C PRO A 79 29.89 4.38 0.48
N VAL A 80 29.10 4.81 1.47
CA VAL A 80 29.63 5.23 2.77
C VAL A 80 29.68 4.04 3.74
N ARG A 81 30.90 3.67 4.18
CA ARG A 81 31.09 2.73 5.31
C ARG A 81 30.95 3.47 6.63
N PHE A 82 29.78 3.38 7.27
CA PHE A 82 29.70 3.67 8.71
C PHE A 82 30.23 2.44 9.47
N LEU A 83 31.51 2.46 9.81
CA LEU A 83 32.07 1.50 10.76
C LEU A 83 31.58 1.90 12.16
N TYR A 84 30.61 1.19 12.72
CA TYR A 84 30.51 1.17 14.18
C TYR A 84 31.66 0.33 14.71
N PRO A 85 32.37 0.77 15.77
CA PRO A 85 33.38 -0.06 16.39
C PRO A 85 32.72 -1.38 16.79
N ASN A 86 33.29 -2.48 16.30
CA ASN A 86 32.95 -3.82 16.76
C ASN A 86 32.91 -3.77 18.29
N SER A 87 31.79 -4.18 18.90
CA SER A 87 31.79 -4.61 20.29
C SER A 87 32.61 -5.90 20.39
N LEU A 88 33.92 -5.77 20.31
CA LEU A 88 34.88 -6.79 20.67
C LEU A 88 35.71 -6.18 21.80
N ALA A 89 35.37 -6.62 23.01
CA ALA A 89 36.25 -6.71 24.16
C ALA A 89 37.21 -5.52 24.37
N ASP A 90 36.71 -4.44 24.97
CA ASP A 90 37.55 -3.64 25.85
C ASP A 90 36.95 -3.70 27.25
N GLU A 91 37.50 -4.61 28.07
CA GLU A 91 37.28 -4.63 29.52
C GLU A 91 37.98 -3.41 30.15
N SER A 92 37.49 -2.20 29.87
CA SER A 92 37.81 -1.07 30.73
C SER A 92 36.85 -1.10 31.92
N LYS A 93 37.37 -1.57 33.06
CA LYS A 93 36.72 -1.51 34.37
C LYS A 93 36.51 -0.04 34.75
N ASP A 94 35.33 0.51 34.50
CA ASP A 94 34.89 1.73 35.17
C ASP A 94 34.15 1.41 36.47
N ARG A 95 34.54 2.10 37.55
CA ARG A 95 34.25 1.80 38.97
C ARG A 95 32.98 2.52 39.45
N THR A 96 31.88 2.38 38.73
CA THR A 96 30.58 2.91 39.19
C THR A 96 29.49 1.86 38.94
N GLY A 97 29.07 1.19 40.02
CA GLY A 97 28.17 0.04 39.99
C GLY A 97 26.72 0.38 39.62
N ILE A 98 26.48 0.89 38.42
CA ILE A 98 25.13 1.02 37.84
C ILE A 98 25.09 0.12 36.61
N LYS A 99 24.44 -1.04 36.74
CA LYS A 99 24.10 -1.90 35.61
C LYS A 99 22.87 -1.29 34.92
N GLU A 100 23.07 -0.50 33.88
CA GLU A 100 22.04 -0.34 32.87
C GLU A 100 21.90 -1.67 32.12
N VAL A 101 20.77 -2.35 32.35
CA VAL A 101 20.35 -3.48 31.52
C VAL A 101 19.86 -2.88 30.20
N THR A 102 20.77 -2.61 29.29
CA THR A 102 20.40 -2.44 27.88
C THR A 102 19.99 -3.81 27.36
N ASN A 103 18.69 -4.10 27.39
CA ASN A 103 18.10 -5.22 26.66
C ASN A 103 18.67 -5.21 25.23
N GLY A 104 19.31 -6.30 24.83
CA GLY A 104 20.10 -6.44 23.61
C GLY A 104 19.31 -6.20 22.31
N ARG A 105 19.03 -4.93 22.00
CA ARG A 105 18.84 -4.48 20.63
C ARG A 105 20.21 -4.47 19.99
N ALA A 106 20.50 -5.46 19.14
CA ALA A 106 21.61 -5.33 18.20
C ALA A 106 21.49 -3.96 17.54
N CYS A 107 22.51 -3.11 17.66
CA CYS A 107 22.55 -1.83 16.98
C CYS A 107 22.33 -2.11 15.49
N GLU A 108 21.23 -1.59 14.91
CA GLU A 108 20.90 -1.81 13.51
C GLU A 108 22.11 -1.39 12.67
N GLN A 109 22.72 -2.35 11.97
CA GLN A 109 23.90 -2.07 11.18
C GLN A 109 23.49 -1.10 10.08
N LYS A 110 23.92 0.15 10.17
CA LYS A 110 23.68 1.14 9.12
C LYS A 110 24.82 1.05 8.13
N LEU A 111 24.63 0.32 7.03
CA LEU A 111 25.52 0.42 5.88
C LEU A 111 24.94 1.52 4.97
N GLY A 112 25.75 2.51 4.60
CA GLY A 112 25.37 3.54 3.65
C GLY A 112 24.53 4.71 4.15
N ARG A 113 24.30 5.63 3.21
CA ARG A 113 23.60 6.91 3.38
C ARG A 113 22.08 6.69 3.42
N VAL A 114 21.33 7.54 4.13
CA VAL A 114 19.86 7.56 4.05
C VAL A 114 19.44 8.69 3.11
N VAL A 115 18.75 8.34 2.04
CA VAL A 115 18.36 9.30 0.99
C VAL A 115 16.88 9.17 0.68
N GLY A 116 16.20 10.30 0.42
CA GLY A 116 14.88 10.30 -0.21
C GLY A 116 14.97 10.01 -1.69
N ILE A 117 14.01 9.27 -2.25
CA ILE A 117 13.81 9.16 -3.70
C ILE A 117 12.50 9.83 -4.07
N LEU A 118 12.55 10.89 -4.88
CA LEU A 118 11.39 11.70 -5.26
C LEU A 118 11.30 11.87 -6.78
N GLY A 119 10.32 11.25 -7.41
CA GLY A 119 10.13 11.36 -8.85
C GLY A 119 8.93 10.55 -9.34
N SER A 120 8.64 10.65 -10.64
CA SER A 120 7.59 9.85 -11.25
C SER A 120 7.97 8.37 -11.20
N PRO A 121 7.07 7.45 -10.81
CA PRO A 121 7.37 6.01 -10.69
C PRO A 121 7.46 5.31 -12.07
N ASN A 122 8.38 5.77 -12.90
CA ASN A 122 8.65 5.31 -14.26
C ASN A 122 9.95 4.46 -14.32
N LEU A 123 10.49 4.21 -15.52
CA LEU A 123 11.77 3.50 -15.68
C LEU A 123 12.91 4.17 -14.90
N ASP A 124 13.05 5.48 -14.99
CA ASP A 124 14.15 6.22 -14.36
C ASP A 124 14.12 6.00 -12.85
N TRP A 125 12.93 6.07 -12.24
CA TRP A 125 12.77 5.80 -10.82
C TRP A 125 13.15 4.36 -10.45
N VAL A 126 12.76 3.36 -11.24
CA VAL A 126 13.13 1.95 -10.98
C VAL A 126 14.63 1.74 -11.10
N VAL A 127 15.28 2.31 -12.12
CA VAL A 127 16.74 2.22 -12.30
C VAL A 127 17.46 2.87 -11.12
N HIS A 128 17.00 4.03 -10.65
CA HIS A 128 17.60 4.71 -9.50
C HIS A 128 17.36 3.97 -8.19
N LEU A 129 16.19 3.37 -7.97
CA LEU A 129 15.93 2.51 -6.81
C LEU A 129 17.00 1.40 -6.69
N PHE A 130 17.25 0.66 -7.77
CA PHE A 130 18.25 -0.40 -7.77
C PHE A 130 19.68 0.15 -7.68
N ALA A 131 19.99 1.28 -8.32
CA ALA A 131 21.31 1.90 -8.24
C ALA A 131 21.66 2.35 -6.80
N LEU A 132 20.72 3.00 -6.12
CA LEU A 132 20.87 3.40 -4.72
C LEU A 132 20.99 2.17 -3.81
N SER A 133 20.24 1.10 -4.08
CA SER A 133 20.38 -0.15 -3.34
C SER A 133 21.75 -0.81 -3.54
N ARG A 134 22.33 -0.78 -4.76
CA ARG A 134 23.70 -1.27 -5.04
C ARG A 134 24.77 -0.47 -4.30
N LEU A 135 24.59 0.85 -4.19
CA LEU A 135 25.45 1.72 -3.36
C LEU A 135 25.30 1.45 -1.86
N GLY A 136 24.38 0.57 -1.46
CA GLY A 136 24.08 0.26 -0.07
C GLY A 136 23.32 1.36 0.65
N TYR A 137 22.64 2.26 -0.07
CA TYR A 137 21.86 3.32 0.56
C TYR A 137 20.54 2.79 1.09
N CYS A 138 20.07 3.41 2.18
CA CYS A 138 18.72 3.23 2.70
C CYS A 138 17.80 4.28 2.05
N ILE A 139 16.71 3.82 1.44
CA ILE A 139 15.89 4.65 0.55
C ILE A 139 14.57 5.03 1.22
N VAL A 140 14.36 6.32 1.45
CA VAL A 140 13.11 6.88 1.97
C VAL A 140 12.15 7.08 0.80
N MET A 141 11.02 6.38 0.83
CA MET A 141 10.06 6.32 -0.27
C MET A 141 9.15 7.54 -0.22
N MET A 142 9.30 8.49 -1.16
CA MET A 142 8.59 9.77 -1.12
C MET A 142 7.52 9.89 -2.20
N SER A 143 6.39 10.50 -1.83
CA SER A 143 5.25 10.74 -2.73
C SER A 143 5.27 12.15 -3.30
N LEU A 144 5.15 12.26 -4.62
CA LEU A 144 4.93 13.55 -5.30
C LEU A 144 3.61 14.23 -4.91
N ARG A 145 2.68 13.51 -4.25
CA ARG A 145 1.40 14.07 -3.78
C ARG A 145 1.54 14.80 -2.44
N GLN A 146 2.69 14.70 -1.77
CA GLN A 146 2.94 15.37 -0.50
C GLN A 146 3.50 16.77 -0.66
N LYS A 147 3.22 17.63 0.33
CA LYS A 147 3.82 18.96 0.44
C LYS A 147 5.25 18.85 0.95
N ALA A 148 6.10 19.82 0.61
CA ALA A 148 7.50 19.89 1.03
C ALA A 148 7.71 19.73 2.55
N VAL A 149 6.80 20.27 3.39
CA VAL A 149 6.86 20.10 4.85
C VAL A 149 6.71 18.64 5.30
N GLY A 150 5.82 17.89 4.66
CA GLY A 150 5.65 16.46 4.92
C GLY A 150 6.87 15.66 4.49
N LEU A 151 7.40 15.96 3.30
CA LEU A 151 8.61 15.34 2.76
C LEU A 151 9.86 15.60 3.60
N ALA A 152 10.06 16.84 4.07
CA ALA A 152 11.14 17.21 4.97
C ALA A 152 10.99 16.52 6.35
N SER A 153 9.77 16.48 6.89
CA SER A 153 9.48 15.76 8.14
C SER A 153 9.78 14.26 8.01
N GLN A 154 9.40 13.64 6.89
CA GLN A 154 9.69 12.25 6.58
C GLN A 154 11.20 11.99 6.48
N LEU A 155 11.94 12.82 5.72
CA LEU A 155 13.40 12.69 5.58
C LEU A 155 14.11 12.83 6.93
N GLY A 156 13.72 13.84 7.71
CA GLY A 156 14.30 14.11 9.03
C GLY A 156 14.04 12.99 10.03
N SER A 157 12.83 12.42 10.04
CA SER A 157 12.47 11.29 10.91
C SER A 157 13.28 10.03 10.58
N ALA A 158 13.60 9.83 9.30
CA ALA A 158 14.49 8.77 8.82
C ALA A 158 15.98 9.07 9.05
N ARG A 159 16.33 10.27 9.56
CA ARG A 159 17.72 10.77 9.64
C ARG A 159 18.43 10.74 8.29
N GLY A 160 17.69 11.10 7.24
CA GLY A 160 18.20 11.31 5.90
C GLY A 160 18.77 12.71 5.72
N ASP A 161 19.71 12.83 4.80
CA ASP A 161 20.46 14.07 4.53
C ASP A 161 20.57 14.37 3.03
N ALA A 162 19.89 13.60 2.18
CA ALA A 162 19.87 13.78 0.74
C ALA A 162 18.49 13.49 0.15
N VAL A 163 18.18 14.16 -0.96
CA VAL A 163 17.07 13.79 -1.84
C VAL A 163 17.61 13.55 -3.25
N VAL A 164 17.36 12.34 -3.75
CA VAL A 164 17.62 11.93 -5.13
C VAL A 164 16.33 12.15 -5.91
N TYR A 165 16.36 12.97 -6.97
CA TYR A 165 15.11 13.46 -7.57
C TYR A 165 15.11 13.55 -9.09
N ASP A 166 13.92 13.40 -9.66
CA ASP A 166 13.66 13.56 -11.10
C ASP A 166 13.49 15.03 -11.47
N GLU A 167 14.39 15.58 -12.30
CA GLU A 167 14.28 16.94 -12.82
C GLU A 167 13.28 17.07 -13.99
N ALA A 168 12.96 15.97 -14.66
CA ALA A 168 12.10 15.99 -15.84
C ALA A 168 10.60 16.02 -15.49
N THR A 169 10.22 15.57 -14.29
CA THR A 169 8.83 15.63 -13.84
C THR A 169 8.50 17.04 -13.29
N PRO A 170 7.46 17.71 -13.83
CA PRO A 170 7.03 19.02 -13.35
C PRO A 170 6.85 19.08 -11.82
N ASP A 171 7.10 20.25 -11.24
CA ASP A 171 6.96 20.57 -9.82
C ASP A 171 7.89 19.81 -8.85
N THR A 172 8.60 18.77 -9.31
CA THR A 172 9.53 17.99 -8.47
C THR A 172 10.66 18.86 -7.96
N ALA A 173 11.22 19.73 -8.80
CA ALA A 173 12.27 20.66 -8.39
C ALA A 173 11.79 21.62 -7.30
N ASP A 174 10.56 22.15 -7.40
CA ASP A 174 9.98 23.06 -6.41
C ASP A 174 9.75 22.37 -5.06
N LEU A 175 9.30 21.11 -5.08
CA LEU A 175 9.20 20.29 -3.87
C LEU A 175 10.56 20.10 -3.20
N VAL A 176 11.61 19.80 -3.98
CA VAL A 176 12.98 19.65 -3.47
C VAL A 176 13.50 20.96 -2.89
N GLN A 177 13.28 22.10 -3.57
CA GLN A 177 13.65 23.40 -3.03
C GLN A 177 12.91 23.70 -1.73
N GLY A 178 11.64 23.34 -1.62
CA GLY A 178 10.87 23.45 -0.38
C GLY A 178 11.45 22.60 0.76
N ILE A 179 11.92 21.38 0.47
CA ILE A 179 12.60 20.52 1.45
C ILE A 179 13.89 21.18 1.92
N VAL A 180 14.73 21.66 0.99
CA VAL A 180 16.01 22.32 1.31
C VAL A 180 15.79 23.61 2.11
N ALA A 181 14.75 24.39 1.80
CA ALA A 181 14.41 25.59 2.56
C ALA A 181 14.04 25.28 4.03
N LEU A 182 13.38 24.15 4.27
CA LEU A 182 13.03 23.69 5.63
C LEU A 182 14.19 22.96 6.33
N GLN A 183 15.08 22.33 5.57
CA GLN A 183 16.23 21.57 6.06
C GLN A 183 17.49 21.91 5.24
N PRO A 184 18.17 23.04 5.51
CA PRO A 184 19.28 23.55 4.67
C PRO A 184 20.51 22.66 4.56
N SER A 185 20.65 21.67 5.46
CA SER A 185 21.73 20.66 5.40
C SER A 185 21.47 19.55 4.38
N THR A 186 20.27 19.49 3.79
CA THR A 186 19.90 18.45 2.81
C THR A 186 20.61 18.69 1.49
N SER A 187 21.42 17.73 1.04
CA SER A 187 22.01 17.79 -0.30
C SER A 187 21.03 17.27 -1.36
N THR A 188 21.12 17.76 -2.59
CA THR A 188 20.29 17.28 -3.70
C THR A 188 21.13 16.47 -4.68
N ILE A 189 20.53 15.43 -5.27
CA ILE A 189 21.17 14.56 -6.27
C ILE A 189 20.17 14.39 -7.42
N PRO A 190 20.37 15.02 -8.58
CA PRO A 190 19.46 14.82 -9.70
C PRO A 190 19.56 13.38 -10.24
N PHE A 191 18.47 12.87 -10.78
CA PHE A 191 18.46 11.62 -11.53
C PHE A 191 19.42 11.74 -12.73
N VAL A 192 20.17 10.67 -12.97
CA VAL A 192 20.96 10.53 -14.19
C VAL A 192 19.99 10.45 -15.36
N SER A 193 20.11 11.39 -16.29
CA SER A 193 19.22 11.46 -17.46
C SER A 193 19.18 10.15 -18.23
N ARG A 194 17.99 9.79 -18.72
CA ARG A 194 17.75 8.60 -19.53
C ARG A 194 18.68 8.45 -20.72
N SER A 195 18.96 9.54 -21.44
CA SER A 195 19.87 9.52 -22.58
C SER A 195 21.30 9.18 -22.18
N VAL A 196 21.74 9.58 -20.98
CA VAL A 196 23.09 9.33 -20.47
C VAL A 196 23.27 7.84 -20.15
N TYR A 197 22.40 7.25 -19.34
CA TYR A 197 22.59 5.86 -18.94
C TYR A 197 22.28 4.86 -20.06
N THR A 198 21.34 5.16 -20.96
CA THR A 198 21.05 4.30 -22.13
C THR A 198 22.19 4.30 -23.14
N THR A 199 22.78 5.47 -23.43
CA THR A 199 23.96 5.57 -24.30
C THR A 199 25.15 4.84 -23.70
N ALA A 200 25.39 5.03 -22.40
CA ALA A 200 26.47 4.35 -21.69
C ALA A 200 26.31 2.82 -21.63
N ALA A 201 25.07 2.32 -21.62
CA ALA A 201 24.76 0.90 -21.72
C ALA A 201 24.97 0.36 -23.15
N ALA A 202 24.55 1.11 -24.18
CA ALA A 202 24.66 0.69 -25.57
C ALA A 202 26.12 0.60 -26.09
N VAL A 203 27.02 1.46 -25.58
CA VAL A 203 28.43 1.52 -25.99
C VAL A 203 29.31 0.57 -25.16
N ARG A 204 28.74 -0.19 -24.23
CA ARG A 204 29.49 -1.06 -23.32
C ARG A 204 30.16 -2.21 -24.09
N ASP A 205 31.46 -2.06 -24.36
CA ASP A 205 32.31 -3.16 -24.80
C ASP A 205 32.65 -4.09 -23.62
N SER A 206 32.88 -5.37 -23.93
CA SER A 206 33.42 -6.41 -23.06
C SER A 206 34.69 -6.01 -22.28
N THR A 207 35.38 -4.97 -22.72
CA THR A 207 36.61 -4.42 -22.13
C THR A 207 36.38 -3.35 -21.05
N THR A 208 35.15 -2.83 -20.90
CA THR A 208 34.84 -1.82 -19.88
C THR A 208 34.73 -2.50 -18.51
N PRO A 209 35.54 -2.11 -17.49
CA PRO A 209 35.45 -2.69 -16.16
C PRO A 209 34.05 -2.48 -15.59
N LYS A 210 33.41 -3.56 -15.13
CA LYS A 210 32.15 -3.46 -14.38
C LYS A 210 32.43 -2.78 -13.04
N SER A 211 31.55 -1.86 -12.62
CA SER A 211 31.59 -1.42 -11.22
C SER A 211 31.47 -2.62 -10.29
N PRO A 212 32.02 -2.57 -9.07
CA PRO A 212 31.69 -3.55 -8.06
C PRO A 212 30.17 -3.61 -7.95
N ARG A 213 29.58 -4.78 -8.26
CA ARG A 213 28.13 -4.95 -8.22
C ARG A 213 27.59 -4.69 -6.80
N PHE A 214 28.36 -5.16 -5.82
CA PHE A 214 28.11 -4.94 -4.41
C PHE A 214 29.34 -4.27 -3.80
N PHE A 215 29.14 -3.15 -3.11
CA PHE A 215 30.20 -2.45 -2.38
C PHE A 215 30.36 -2.96 -0.93
N PHE A 216 29.38 -3.75 -0.48
CA PHE A 216 29.34 -4.42 0.81
C PHE A 216 29.05 -5.92 0.61
N PRO A 217 29.52 -6.82 1.49
CA PRO A 217 29.09 -8.21 1.46
C PRO A 217 27.57 -8.32 1.61
N ARG A 218 26.91 -9.11 0.76
CA ARG A 218 25.44 -9.27 0.76
C ARG A 218 24.93 -9.80 2.09
N GLU A 219 25.68 -10.71 2.70
CA GLU A 219 25.39 -11.32 4.00
C GLU A 219 25.43 -10.30 5.14
N GLN A 220 26.20 -9.22 4.98
CA GLN A 220 26.21 -8.12 5.93
C GLN A 220 25.04 -7.15 5.66
N GLN A 221 24.80 -6.84 4.38
CA GLN A 221 23.76 -5.92 3.95
C GLN A 221 22.34 -6.46 4.17
N THR A 222 22.14 -7.78 4.19
CA THR A 222 20.82 -8.37 4.40
C THR A 222 20.16 -7.94 5.72
N GLY A 223 20.96 -7.64 6.73
CA GLY A 223 20.50 -7.20 8.04
C GLY A 223 20.24 -5.70 8.17
N THR A 224 20.40 -4.91 7.11
CA THR A 224 20.31 -3.44 7.14
C THR A 224 19.00 -2.95 6.54
N THR A 225 18.56 -1.76 6.94
CA THR A 225 17.39 -1.10 6.34
C THR A 225 17.62 -0.85 4.85
N ALA A 226 16.76 -1.39 4.00
CA ALA A 226 16.76 -1.20 2.56
C ALA A 226 15.92 0.02 2.17
N VAL A 227 14.69 0.07 2.70
CA VAL A 227 13.71 1.11 2.40
C VAL A 227 13.00 1.57 3.66
N ILE A 228 12.57 2.83 3.67
CA ILE A 228 11.74 3.40 4.73
C ILE A 228 10.47 3.91 4.07
N PHE A 229 9.34 3.32 4.47
CA PHE A 229 8.03 3.84 4.13
C PHE A 229 7.55 4.79 5.21
N SER A 230 6.49 5.54 4.90
CA SER A 230 5.77 6.32 5.89
C SER A 230 4.33 5.87 5.97
N THR A 231 3.71 6.06 7.13
CA THR A 231 2.25 6.03 7.27
C THR A 231 1.74 7.40 7.63
N SER A 232 0.51 7.74 7.21
CA SER A 232 -0.25 8.86 7.75
C SER A 232 -0.43 8.64 9.26
N GLY A 233 0.49 9.15 10.09
CA GLY A 233 0.39 9.00 11.54
C GLY A 233 -0.92 9.63 12.03
N SER A 234 -1.59 8.99 12.99
CA SER A 234 -2.80 9.53 13.64
C SER A 234 -2.60 10.90 14.30
N THR A 235 -1.34 11.32 14.49
CA THR A 235 -0.92 12.61 15.05
C THR A 235 -0.62 13.68 13.99
N GLY A 236 -0.85 13.40 12.70
CA GLY A 236 -0.66 14.33 11.57
C GLY A 236 0.76 14.42 11.00
N LEU A 237 1.77 13.87 11.68
CA LEU A 237 3.14 13.76 11.16
C LEU A 237 3.43 12.32 10.71
N PRO A 238 4.11 12.11 9.56
CA PRO A 238 4.38 10.78 9.05
C PRO A 238 5.25 9.96 10.00
N LYS A 239 4.86 8.71 10.28
CA LYS A 239 5.70 7.78 11.04
C LYS A 239 6.55 6.95 10.08
N SER A 240 7.86 6.97 10.26
CA SER A 240 8.80 6.17 9.47
C SER A 240 8.73 4.70 9.87
N ILE A 241 8.63 3.82 8.88
CA ILE A 241 8.57 2.38 9.04
C ILE A 241 9.74 1.76 8.26
N PRO A 242 10.82 1.36 8.95
CA PRO A 242 11.99 0.79 8.31
C PRO A 242 11.77 -0.65 7.90
N TYR A 243 12.21 -1.00 6.69
CA TYR A 243 12.20 -2.35 6.16
C TYR A 243 13.62 -2.77 5.84
N ARG A 244 14.09 -3.81 6.53
CA ARG A 244 15.35 -4.48 6.20
C ARG A 244 15.23 -5.28 4.91
N HIS A 245 16.39 -5.56 4.30
CA HIS A 245 16.46 -6.37 3.09
C HIS A 245 15.83 -7.77 3.27
N ASP A 246 16.11 -8.45 4.39
CA ASP A 246 15.52 -9.75 4.71
C ASP A 246 14.01 -9.69 5.00
N HIS A 247 13.52 -8.59 5.61
CA HIS A 247 12.08 -8.38 5.79
C HIS A 247 11.37 -8.19 4.43
N MET A 248 11.99 -7.44 3.52
CA MET A 248 11.51 -7.32 2.14
C MET A 248 11.50 -8.68 1.45
N ALA A 249 12.58 -9.46 1.59
CA ALA A 249 12.69 -10.78 0.99
C ALA A 249 11.60 -11.75 1.47
N LEU A 250 11.33 -11.78 2.77
CA LEU A 250 10.21 -12.53 3.33
C LEU A 250 8.87 -12.08 2.72
N SER A 251 8.64 -10.77 2.63
CA SER A 251 7.41 -10.23 2.05
C SER A 251 7.25 -10.61 0.58
N LEU A 252 8.33 -10.65 -0.20
CA LEU A 252 8.26 -11.10 -1.60
C LEU A 252 7.94 -12.58 -1.63
N PHE A 253 8.58 -13.39 -0.80
CA PHE A 253 8.37 -14.83 -0.81
C PHE A 253 6.92 -15.21 -0.49
N THR A 254 6.30 -14.58 0.52
CA THR A 254 4.91 -14.88 0.91
C THR A 254 3.86 -14.43 -0.11
N THR A 255 4.23 -13.63 -1.12
CA THR A 255 3.27 -13.00 -2.05
C THR A 255 3.60 -13.08 -3.53
N ALA A 256 4.85 -13.39 -3.88
CA ALA A 256 5.28 -13.48 -5.27
C ALA A 256 4.66 -14.71 -5.91
N LEU A 257 3.81 -14.46 -6.90
CA LEU A 257 3.35 -15.48 -7.82
C LEU A 257 4.13 -15.36 -9.14
N PRO A 258 4.38 -16.48 -9.84
CA PRO A 258 5.00 -16.47 -11.16
C PRO A 258 3.99 -16.04 -12.24
N LEU A 259 3.38 -14.88 -12.05
CA LEU A 259 2.34 -14.29 -12.88
C LEU A 259 2.76 -12.88 -13.32
N THR A 260 2.39 -12.47 -14.53
CA THR A 260 2.50 -11.06 -14.93
C THR A 260 1.54 -10.19 -14.12
N SER A 261 1.90 -8.94 -13.84
CA SER A 261 1.05 -8.05 -13.02
C SER A 261 0.86 -6.67 -13.62
N LEU A 262 -0.26 -6.00 -13.31
CA LEU A 262 -0.46 -4.58 -13.60
C LEU A 262 -0.62 -3.78 -12.30
N LEU A 263 0.20 -2.74 -12.14
CA LEU A 263 0.13 -1.79 -11.03
C LEU A 263 -0.56 -0.50 -11.46
N SER A 264 -1.65 -0.17 -10.77
CA SER A 264 -2.45 1.06 -10.99
C SER A 264 -2.27 2.11 -9.88
N TRP A 265 -1.30 1.91 -8.99
CA TRP A 265 -0.95 2.84 -7.90
C TRP A 265 0.58 3.01 -7.79
N PRO A 266 1.05 4.08 -7.13
CA PRO A 266 2.44 4.49 -7.22
C PRO A 266 3.43 3.54 -6.54
N LEU A 267 4.64 3.42 -7.11
CA LEU A 267 5.71 2.53 -6.63
C LEU A 267 6.32 2.92 -5.28
N TYR A 268 6.08 4.14 -4.79
CA TYR A 268 6.46 4.54 -3.43
C TYR A 268 5.59 3.91 -2.34
N HIS A 269 4.42 3.36 -2.69
CA HIS A 269 3.59 2.61 -1.75
C HIS A 269 4.16 1.19 -1.55
N GLY A 270 4.25 0.75 -0.29
CA GLY A 270 4.91 -0.51 0.05
C GLY A 270 4.31 -1.75 -0.61
N TRP A 271 2.99 -1.77 -0.83
CA TRP A 271 2.36 -2.87 -1.56
C TRP A 271 2.71 -2.88 -3.05
N ALA A 272 2.76 -1.72 -3.71
CA ALA A 272 3.18 -1.65 -5.12
C ALA A 272 4.63 -2.08 -5.29
N LEU A 273 5.51 -1.59 -4.41
CA LEU A 273 6.92 -1.98 -4.44
C LEU A 273 7.07 -3.49 -4.21
N GLY A 274 6.34 -4.05 -3.25
CA GLY A 274 6.32 -5.50 -2.99
C GLY A 274 5.87 -6.30 -4.21
N VAL A 275 4.79 -5.91 -4.87
CA VAL A 275 4.33 -6.57 -6.11
C VAL A 275 5.35 -6.41 -7.23
N LEU A 276 5.89 -5.21 -7.48
CA LEU A 276 6.91 -4.98 -8.50
C LEU A 276 8.09 -5.93 -8.30
N LEU A 277 8.68 -5.90 -7.10
CA LEU A 277 9.84 -6.72 -6.76
C LEU A 277 9.51 -8.22 -6.81
N GLY A 278 8.31 -8.63 -6.36
CA GLY A 278 7.86 -10.02 -6.38
C GLY A 278 7.67 -10.57 -7.79
N THR A 279 7.01 -9.80 -8.66
CA THR A 279 6.81 -10.13 -10.08
C THR A 279 8.15 -10.21 -10.80
N MET A 280 9.05 -9.24 -10.58
CA MET A 280 10.40 -9.25 -11.14
C MET A 280 11.22 -10.44 -10.63
N HIS A 281 11.12 -10.77 -9.34
CA HIS A 281 11.81 -11.90 -8.72
C HIS A 281 11.34 -13.24 -9.29
N ALA A 282 10.08 -13.33 -9.71
CA ALA A 282 9.53 -14.50 -10.37
C ALA A 282 9.89 -14.58 -11.87
N GLY A 283 10.64 -13.60 -12.40
CA GLY A 283 11.03 -13.55 -13.80
C GLY A 283 9.88 -13.16 -14.74
N LYS A 284 8.88 -12.44 -14.22
CA LYS A 284 7.68 -12.05 -14.96
C LYS A 284 7.65 -10.54 -15.19
N THR A 285 6.86 -10.13 -16.19
CA THR A 285 6.67 -8.71 -16.51
C THR A 285 5.75 -8.06 -15.51
N CYS A 286 6.23 -7.02 -14.83
CA CYS A 286 5.40 -6.07 -14.12
C CYS A 286 5.09 -4.86 -15.02
N TYR A 287 3.83 -4.75 -15.42
CA TYR A 287 3.28 -3.57 -16.08
C TYR A 287 2.92 -2.53 -15.03
N VAL A 288 3.24 -1.26 -15.30
CA VAL A 288 2.94 -0.14 -14.40
C VAL A 288 2.18 0.92 -15.18
N MET A 289 1.16 1.52 -14.58
CA MET A 289 0.48 2.68 -15.15
C MET A 289 1.24 3.96 -14.81
N ASP A 290 1.07 5.01 -15.63
CA ASP A 290 1.44 6.35 -15.20
C ASP A 290 0.44 6.82 -14.14
N THR A 291 0.89 6.88 -12.89
CA THR A 291 0.04 7.22 -11.74
C THR A 291 0.13 8.71 -11.35
N ARG A 292 0.68 9.57 -12.22
CA ARG A 292 0.64 11.02 -11.99
C ARG A 292 -0.76 11.59 -12.21
N PRO A 293 -1.45 11.29 -13.33
CA PRO A 293 -2.84 11.69 -13.49
C PRO A 293 -3.73 10.99 -12.47
N GLU A 294 -4.92 11.54 -12.27
CA GLU A 294 -5.99 10.85 -11.55
C GLU A 294 -6.40 9.59 -12.32
N LEU A 295 -6.64 8.51 -11.58
CA LEU A 295 -7.02 7.24 -12.17
C LEU A 295 -8.48 7.33 -12.67
N THR A 296 -8.68 7.07 -13.96
CA THR A 296 -10.02 7.00 -14.56
C THR A 296 -10.38 5.56 -14.94
N PRO A 297 -11.68 5.19 -15.00
CA PRO A 297 -12.08 3.87 -15.45
C PRO A 297 -11.55 3.54 -16.85
N GLY A 298 -11.59 4.51 -17.77
CA GLY A 298 -11.12 4.36 -19.15
C GLY A 298 -9.62 4.06 -19.22
N ALA A 299 -8.79 4.84 -18.53
CA ALA A 299 -7.34 4.62 -18.50
C ALA A 299 -6.97 3.27 -17.88
N LEU A 300 -7.68 2.83 -16.83
CA LEU A 300 -7.45 1.53 -16.22
C LEU A 300 -7.84 0.38 -17.18
N ILE A 301 -8.99 0.48 -17.84
CA ILE A 301 -9.44 -0.53 -18.82
C ILE A 301 -8.46 -0.61 -20.00
N GLU A 302 -8.04 0.52 -20.57
CA GLU A 302 -7.07 0.54 -21.68
C GLU A 302 -5.74 -0.11 -21.27
N ALA A 303 -5.24 0.20 -20.07
CA ALA A 303 -4.03 -0.42 -19.53
C ALA A 303 -4.20 -1.94 -19.34
N LEU A 304 -5.36 -2.40 -18.84
CA LEU A 304 -5.67 -3.82 -18.66
C LEU A 304 -5.78 -4.57 -20.00
N GLU A 305 -6.46 -3.97 -20.99
CA GLU A 305 -6.60 -4.53 -22.33
C GLU A 305 -5.24 -4.64 -23.03
N ALA A 306 -4.36 -3.66 -22.83
CA ALA A 306 -3.01 -3.65 -23.38
C ALA A 306 -2.06 -4.64 -22.66
N ALA A 307 -2.06 -4.66 -21.33
CA ALA A 307 -1.15 -5.48 -20.53
C ALA A 307 -1.58 -6.96 -20.46
N ARG A 308 -2.89 -7.21 -20.43
CA ARG A 308 -3.52 -8.53 -20.13
C ARG A 308 -2.81 -9.26 -18.97
N PRO A 309 -2.73 -8.64 -17.79
CA PRO A 309 -1.99 -9.21 -16.66
C PRO A 309 -2.68 -10.48 -16.16
N GLU A 310 -1.88 -11.47 -15.75
CA GLU A 310 -2.38 -12.66 -15.07
C GLU A 310 -2.80 -12.32 -13.61
N PHE A 311 -2.14 -11.36 -12.99
CA PHE A 311 -2.39 -10.90 -11.63
C PHE A 311 -2.73 -9.41 -11.60
N LEU A 312 -3.93 -9.07 -11.12
CA LEU A 312 -4.36 -7.71 -10.85
C LEU A 312 -4.47 -7.49 -9.33
N PRO A 313 -3.38 -7.09 -8.66
CA PRO A 313 -3.54 -6.45 -7.36
C PRO A 313 -4.22 -5.10 -7.60
N ALA A 314 -5.19 -4.73 -6.78
CA ALA A 314 -5.85 -3.42 -6.86
C ALA A 314 -6.60 -3.10 -5.55
N PRO A 315 -6.61 -1.84 -5.07
CA PRO A 315 -7.52 -1.43 -3.99
C PRO A 315 -8.98 -1.70 -4.38
N PRO A 316 -9.89 -1.98 -3.42
CA PRO A 316 -11.31 -2.20 -3.70
C PRO A 316 -11.97 -1.12 -4.57
N TYR A 317 -11.59 0.14 -4.36
CA TYR A 317 -12.06 1.27 -5.15
C TYR A 317 -11.76 1.10 -6.65
N ASN A 318 -10.52 0.76 -7.02
CA ASN A 318 -10.13 0.59 -8.42
C ASN A 318 -10.88 -0.58 -9.09
N VAL A 319 -11.15 -1.65 -8.34
CA VAL A 319 -11.94 -2.78 -8.85
C VAL A 319 -13.40 -2.34 -9.07
N GLY A 320 -14.00 -1.68 -8.08
CA GLY A 320 -15.37 -1.17 -8.17
C GLY A 320 -15.57 -0.17 -9.31
N LEU A 321 -14.56 0.65 -9.61
CA LEU A 321 -14.56 1.65 -10.66
C LEU A 321 -14.85 1.07 -12.06
N ILE A 322 -14.40 -0.16 -12.32
CA ILE A 322 -14.50 -0.78 -13.65
C ILE A 322 -15.45 -2.00 -13.68
N ALA A 323 -15.78 -2.57 -12.52
CA ALA A 323 -16.55 -3.81 -12.39
C ALA A 323 -17.95 -3.75 -13.04
N GLN A 324 -18.58 -2.57 -13.07
CA GLN A 324 -19.94 -2.40 -13.58
C GLN A 324 -20.01 -2.19 -15.10
N THR A 325 -18.86 -2.02 -15.78
CA THR A 325 -18.83 -1.87 -17.23
C THR A 325 -18.56 -3.22 -17.89
N PRO A 326 -19.21 -3.56 -19.03
CA PRO A 326 -18.92 -4.81 -19.73
C PRO A 326 -17.44 -5.01 -20.09
N ARG A 327 -16.75 -3.92 -20.48
CA ARG A 327 -15.31 -3.93 -20.78
C ARG A 327 -14.46 -4.18 -19.54
N GLY A 328 -14.70 -3.45 -18.46
CA GLY A 328 -13.97 -3.62 -17.21
C GLY A 328 -14.19 -4.99 -16.59
N LEU A 329 -15.43 -5.49 -16.56
CA LEU A 329 -15.74 -6.82 -16.08
C LEU A 329 -15.05 -7.91 -16.92
N ALA A 330 -14.98 -7.74 -18.24
CA ALA A 330 -14.23 -8.66 -19.11
C ALA A 330 -12.73 -8.68 -18.76
N CYS A 331 -12.14 -7.53 -18.46
CA CYS A 331 -10.74 -7.43 -18.01
C CYS A 331 -10.53 -8.14 -16.66
N LEU A 332 -11.41 -7.90 -15.68
CA LEU A 332 -11.35 -8.54 -14.36
C LEU A 332 -11.47 -10.07 -14.46
N ARG A 333 -12.34 -10.58 -15.33
CA ARG A 333 -12.51 -12.02 -15.58
C ARG A 333 -11.32 -12.66 -16.30
N ALA A 334 -10.56 -11.88 -17.07
CA ALA A 334 -9.43 -12.39 -17.83
C ALA A 334 -8.19 -12.63 -16.96
N ALA A 335 -8.06 -11.91 -15.84
CA ALA A 335 -6.99 -12.13 -14.88
C ALA A 335 -7.15 -13.48 -14.16
N GLU A 336 -6.04 -14.18 -13.91
CA GLU A 336 -6.04 -15.40 -13.09
C GLU A 336 -6.36 -15.07 -11.63
N TYR A 337 -5.90 -13.93 -11.13
CA TYR A 337 -6.27 -13.39 -9.83
C TYR A 337 -6.56 -11.90 -9.89
N VAL A 338 -7.69 -11.50 -9.32
CA VAL A 338 -7.90 -10.11 -8.88
C VAL A 338 -7.76 -10.12 -7.36
N THR A 339 -6.86 -9.33 -6.79
CA THR A 339 -6.63 -9.32 -5.35
C THR A 339 -6.76 -7.93 -4.77
N THR A 340 -7.60 -7.80 -3.75
CA THR A 340 -7.80 -6.57 -3.02
C THR A 340 -7.06 -6.57 -1.69
N SER A 341 -6.60 -5.40 -1.28
CA SER A 341 -5.93 -5.18 0.01
C SER A 341 -6.05 -3.72 0.42
N GLY A 342 -5.60 -3.39 1.63
CA GLY A 342 -5.61 -2.05 2.21
C GLY A 342 -6.97 -1.57 2.74
N ALA A 343 -8.08 -2.11 2.22
CA ALA A 343 -9.42 -1.88 2.72
C ALA A 343 -10.31 -3.12 2.52
N ARG A 344 -11.40 -3.23 3.31
CA ARG A 344 -12.41 -4.28 3.12
C ARG A 344 -13.09 -4.08 1.76
N LEU A 345 -13.13 -5.14 0.95
CA LEU A 345 -13.97 -5.17 -0.25
C LEU A 345 -15.44 -5.26 0.19
N PRO A 346 -16.34 -4.36 -0.25
CA PRO A 346 -17.76 -4.48 0.08
C PRO A 346 -18.33 -5.84 -0.34
N ASP A 347 -19.06 -6.50 0.57
CA ASP A 347 -19.55 -7.87 0.34
C ASP A 347 -20.44 -7.95 -0.91
N GLU A 348 -21.25 -6.92 -1.21
CA GLU A 348 -22.07 -6.86 -2.43
C GLU A 348 -21.21 -6.87 -3.70
N LEU A 349 -20.12 -6.09 -3.72
CA LEU A 349 -19.19 -6.07 -4.85
C LEU A 349 -18.45 -7.40 -4.97
N GLY A 350 -18.02 -7.99 -3.85
CA GLY A 350 -17.38 -9.31 -3.83
C GLY A 350 -18.28 -10.41 -4.40
N LYS A 351 -19.54 -10.49 -3.94
CA LYS A 351 -20.56 -11.42 -4.46
C LYS A 351 -20.79 -11.23 -5.95
N TYR A 352 -21.02 -9.98 -6.37
CA TYR A 352 -21.20 -9.63 -7.78
C TYR A 352 -20.04 -10.14 -8.64
N LEU A 353 -18.79 -9.91 -8.22
CA LEU A 353 -17.60 -10.34 -8.95
C LEU A 353 -17.52 -11.88 -9.07
N VAL A 354 -17.76 -12.61 -7.96
CA VAL A 354 -17.78 -14.08 -7.97
C VAL A 354 -18.87 -14.63 -8.89
N GLU A 355 -20.09 -14.10 -8.79
CA GLU A 355 -21.23 -14.51 -9.64
C GLU A 355 -20.95 -14.31 -11.13
N HIS A 356 -20.16 -13.28 -11.47
CA HIS A 356 -19.76 -12.98 -12.83
C HIS A 356 -18.46 -13.68 -13.27
N GLY A 357 -17.94 -14.59 -12.44
CA GLY A 357 -16.80 -15.46 -12.77
C GLY A 357 -15.43 -14.81 -12.63
N VAL A 358 -15.32 -13.70 -11.88
CA VAL A 358 -14.02 -13.10 -11.52
C VAL A 358 -13.40 -13.91 -10.39
N ASN A 359 -12.12 -14.29 -10.53
CA ASN A 359 -11.38 -14.96 -9.47
C ASN A 359 -10.85 -13.94 -8.44
N ILE A 360 -11.77 -13.32 -7.70
CA ILE A 360 -11.48 -12.30 -6.69
C ILE A 360 -10.90 -12.93 -5.41
N SER A 361 -9.94 -12.26 -4.80
CA SER A 361 -9.27 -12.67 -3.57
C SER A 361 -8.94 -11.45 -2.73
N THR A 362 -8.58 -11.66 -1.47
CA THR A 362 -8.21 -10.60 -0.53
C THR A 362 -6.91 -10.97 0.16
N SER A 363 -6.08 -9.97 0.38
CA SER A 363 -4.84 -10.09 1.17
C SER A 363 -4.85 -9.09 2.31
N LEU A 364 -4.42 -9.55 3.48
CA LEU A 364 -4.21 -8.72 4.67
C LEU A 364 -2.73 -8.44 4.86
N GLY A 365 -2.44 -7.20 5.24
CA GLY A 365 -1.10 -6.66 5.34
C GLY A 365 -1.01 -5.62 6.44
N SER A 366 0.15 -5.55 7.09
CA SER A 366 0.46 -4.54 8.09
C SER A 366 1.76 -3.84 7.72
N SER A 367 1.87 -2.55 7.99
CA SER A 367 3.15 -1.87 7.78
C SER A 367 4.17 -2.30 8.84
N GLU A 368 3.70 -2.71 10.01
CA GLU A 368 4.45 -3.01 11.21
C GLU A 368 5.05 -4.43 11.21
N ALA A 369 4.40 -5.37 10.53
CA ALA A 369 4.68 -6.81 10.60
C ALA A 369 4.52 -7.50 9.23
N THR A 370 5.41 -7.15 8.30
CA THR A 370 5.41 -7.62 6.90
C THR A 370 4.17 -7.17 6.10
N ARG A 371 4.40 -6.67 4.87
CA ARG A 371 3.33 -6.04 4.08
C ARG A 371 2.18 -6.97 3.69
N ASN A 372 2.35 -8.29 3.77
CA ASN A 372 1.29 -9.26 3.53
C ASN A 372 1.51 -10.50 4.42
N PHE A 373 0.56 -10.79 5.29
CA PHE A 373 0.65 -11.88 6.26
C PHE A 373 -0.52 -12.88 6.18
N ALA A 374 -1.56 -12.59 5.39
CA ALA A 374 -2.64 -13.54 5.11
C ALA A 374 -3.24 -13.28 3.73
N THR A 375 -3.73 -14.32 3.06
CA THR A 375 -4.36 -14.19 1.74
C THR A 375 -5.35 -15.30 1.45
N SER A 376 -6.39 -15.02 0.66
CA SER A 376 -7.32 -16.02 0.14
C SER A 376 -6.95 -16.54 -1.25
N MET A 377 -5.82 -16.12 -1.83
CA MET A 377 -5.41 -16.51 -3.18
C MET A 377 -5.18 -18.02 -3.36
N TRP A 378 -4.91 -18.76 -2.29
CA TRP A 378 -4.64 -20.20 -2.33
C TRP A 378 -5.89 -21.08 -2.23
N ARG A 379 -7.07 -20.48 -2.11
CA ARG A 379 -8.35 -21.19 -2.15
C ARG A 379 -8.49 -21.98 -3.46
N ALA A 380 -9.29 -23.05 -3.41
CA ALA A 380 -9.60 -23.81 -4.61
C ALA A 380 -10.31 -22.92 -5.64
N ARG A 381 -10.01 -23.10 -6.92
CA ARG A 381 -10.68 -22.35 -7.99
C ARG A 381 -12.18 -22.66 -7.96
N GLY A 382 -13.00 -21.61 -7.93
CA GLY A 382 -14.45 -21.72 -7.82
C GLY A 382 -14.99 -21.75 -6.38
N ASP A 383 -14.12 -21.78 -5.36
CA ASP A 383 -14.53 -21.50 -3.99
C ASP A 383 -15.11 -20.07 -3.93
N PRO A 384 -16.37 -19.87 -3.50
CA PRO A 384 -16.98 -18.55 -3.48
C PRO A 384 -16.52 -17.70 -2.29
N GLU A 385 -15.69 -18.20 -1.37
CA GLU A 385 -15.32 -17.48 -0.14
C GLU A 385 -14.04 -16.66 -0.33
N TRP A 386 -14.14 -15.56 -1.09
CA TRP A 386 -13.01 -14.69 -1.42
C TRP A 386 -12.41 -13.96 -0.21
N ASP A 387 -13.17 -13.79 0.86
CA ASP A 387 -12.84 -12.97 2.03
C ASP A 387 -12.37 -13.77 3.25
N TYR A 388 -12.32 -15.09 3.14
CA TYR A 388 -11.67 -15.97 4.12
C TYR A 388 -10.20 -16.17 3.74
N VAL A 389 -9.32 -15.56 4.52
CA VAL A 389 -7.87 -15.60 4.29
C VAL A 389 -7.20 -16.74 5.05
N GLU A 390 -6.15 -17.29 4.45
CA GLU A 390 -5.23 -18.24 5.06
C GLU A 390 -3.95 -17.51 5.47
N ILE A 391 -3.39 -17.86 6.64
CA ILE A 391 -2.08 -17.39 7.06
C ILE A 391 -1.03 -18.36 6.49
N PRO A 392 0.04 -17.87 5.81
CA PRO A 392 1.09 -18.76 5.30
C PRO A 392 1.68 -19.60 6.44
N PRO A 393 1.94 -20.91 6.23
CA PRO A 393 2.47 -21.79 7.28
C PRO A 393 3.75 -21.29 7.95
N VAL A 394 4.59 -20.53 7.22
CA VAL A 394 5.81 -19.91 7.78
C VAL A 394 5.54 -18.77 8.76
N LEU A 395 4.41 -18.07 8.62
CA LEU A 395 4.02 -16.98 9.52
C LEU A 395 3.08 -17.46 10.64
N ARG A 396 2.31 -18.52 10.42
CA ARG A 396 1.27 -18.99 11.35
C ARG A 396 1.74 -19.21 12.80
N PRO A 397 2.94 -19.77 13.08
CA PRO A 397 3.45 -19.93 14.45
C PRO A 397 3.78 -18.61 15.16
N HIS A 398 3.87 -17.52 14.40
CA HIS A 398 4.21 -16.19 14.90
C HIS A 398 3.01 -15.26 15.02
N ILE A 399 1.82 -15.75 14.68
CA ILE A 399 0.56 -15.02 14.79
C ILE A 399 -0.32 -15.73 15.81
N LEU A 400 -0.65 -15.01 16.88
CA LEU A 400 -1.70 -15.40 17.81
C LEU A 400 -3.01 -14.76 17.34
N LEU A 401 -4.06 -15.58 17.26
CA LEU A 401 -5.43 -15.11 17.08
C LEU A 401 -6.07 -15.20 18.47
N ASP A 402 -6.06 -14.07 19.17
CA ASP A 402 -6.39 -13.98 20.60
C ASP A 402 -7.89 -13.76 20.79
N PRO A 403 -8.64 -14.69 21.43
CA PRO A 403 -10.09 -14.55 21.58
C PRO A 403 -10.48 -13.25 22.31
N VAL A 404 -11.43 -12.50 21.75
CA VAL A 404 -11.91 -11.25 22.35
C VAL A 404 -12.93 -11.58 23.46
N PRO A 405 -12.64 -11.26 24.74
CA PRO A 405 -13.55 -11.58 25.84
C PRO A 405 -14.94 -10.97 25.64
N GLY A 406 -15.99 -11.77 25.88
CA GLY A 406 -17.38 -11.34 25.75
C GLY A 406 -17.89 -11.14 24.32
N ASN A 407 -17.04 -11.34 23.30
CA ASN A 407 -17.36 -11.06 21.90
C ASN A 407 -17.10 -12.28 20.98
N ALA A 408 -17.36 -13.49 21.46
CA ALA A 408 -17.25 -14.69 20.64
C ALA A 408 -18.14 -14.58 19.37
N PRO A 409 -17.66 -14.99 18.17
CA PRO A 409 -16.43 -15.74 17.91
C PRO A 409 -15.21 -14.87 17.49
N LEU A 410 -15.16 -13.59 17.87
CA LEU A 410 -14.09 -12.68 17.44
C LEU A 410 -12.74 -12.99 18.10
N HIS A 411 -11.68 -12.85 17.30
CA HIS A 411 -10.29 -12.99 17.73
C HIS A 411 -9.48 -11.80 17.19
N GLU A 412 -8.62 -11.21 18.01
CA GLU A 412 -7.69 -10.17 17.58
C GLU A 412 -6.43 -10.80 16.95
N ILE A 413 -5.92 -10.20 15.88
CA ILE A 413 -4.59 -10.54 15.36
C ILE A 413 -3.52 -9.93 16.26
N VAL A 414 -2.64 -10.79 16.80
CA VAL A 414 -1.47 -10.40 17.57
C VAL A 414 -0.22 -10.98 16.91
N PHE A 415 0.68 -10.10 16.47
CA PHE A 415 2.00 -10.51 16.00
C PHE A 415 2.91 -10.72 17.21
N LEU A 416 3.36 -11.96 17.38
CA LEU A 416 4.24 -12.31 18.49
C LEU A 416 5.62 -11.68 18.31
N ARG A 417 6.37 -11.50 19.40
CA ARG A 417 7.79 -11.08 19.34
C ARG A 417 8.65 -11.89 18.36
N SER A 418 8.31 -13.16 18.17
CA SER A 418 9.01 -14.07 17.25
C SER A 418 8.72 -13.78 15.78
N PHE A 419 7.75 -12.92 15.47
CA PHE A 419 7.31 -12.64 14.11
C PHE A 419 8.44 -12.03 13.28
N PRO A 420 8.82 -12.69 12.17
CA PRO A 420 9.93 -12.24 11.36
C PRO A 420 9.55 -10.94 10.66
N GLY A 421 10.32 -9.89 10.91
CA GLY A 421 10.03 -8.57 10.34
C GLY A 421 9.23 -7.63 11.22
N LEU A 422 8.92 -8.01 12.46
CA LEU A 422 8.23 -7.13 13.40
C LEU A 422 9.10 -5.92 13.75
N SER A 423 8.61 -4.72 13.41
CA SER A 423 9.35 -3.46 13.54
C SER A 423 8.95 -2.64 14.77
N VAL A 424 7.78 -2.92 15.34
CA VAL A 424 7.21 -2.21 16.50
C VAL A 424 6.52 -3.18 17.45
N SER A 425 6.32 -2.75 18.69
CA SER A 425 5.59 -3.48 19.73
C SER A 425 4.79 -2.47 20.54
N ASN A 426 3.59 -2.87 20.96
CA ASN A 426 2.68 -2.06 21.78
C ASN A 426 2.09 -2.84 22.96
N ASP A 427 2.45 -4.11 23.12
CA ASP A 427 2.02 -4.93 24.26
C ASP A 427 3.01 -4.78 25.42
N ALA A 428 2.53 -4.20 26.52
CA ALA A 428 3.32 -3.98 27.72
C ALA A 428 3.42 -5.22 28.61
N GLU A 429 2.51 -6.20 28.46
CA GLU A 429 2.43 -7.37 29.34
C GLU A 429 3.46 -8.43 28.96
N ASP A 430 3.71 -8.64 27.67
CA ASP A 430 4.74 -9.56 27.18
C ASP A 430 6.04 -8.87 26.72
N GLY A 431 6.02 -7.55 26.60
CA GLY A 431 7.17 -6.69 26.33
C GLY A 431 7.78 -6.82 24.93
N GLY A 432 7.06 -7.42 23.96
CA GLY A 432 7.61 -7.59 22.63
C GLY A 432 6.64 -7.92 21.49
N SER A 433 5.36 -8.16 21.76
CA SER A 433 4.35 -8.40 20.72
C SER A 433 3.68 -7.11 20.24
N PHE A 434 2.97 -7.22 19.12
CA PHE A 434 2.18 -6.14 18.54
C PHE A 434 0.74 -6.58 18.35
N ARG A 435 -0.14 -5.94 19.12
CA ARG A 435 -1.60 -6.04 19.02
C ARG A 435 -2.07 -5.11 17.92
N THR A 436 -2.70 -5.67 16.89
CA THR A 436 -3.05 -4.91 15.68
C THR A 436 -4.33 -4.09 15.86
N GLY A 437 -5.19 -4.48 16.80
CA GLY A 437 -6.58 -4.02 16.84
C GLY A 437 -7.44 -4.54 15.69
N ASP A 438 -6.95 -5.43 14.82
CA ASP A 438 -7.73 -6.02 13.73
C ASP A 438 -8.40 -7.31 14.21
N MET A 439 -9.73 -7.38 14.07
CA MET A 439 -10.58 -8.46 14.57
C MET A 439 -10.97 -9.42 13.44
N MET A 440 -10.86 -10.71 13.70
CA MET A 440 -11.09 -11.80 12.76
C MET A 440 -12.18 -12.74 13.28
N ARG A 441 -12.94 -13.35 12.36
CA ARG A 441 -13.83 -14.48 12.64
C ARG A 441 -13.26 -15.76 12.02
N PRO A 442 -13.23 -16.87 12.76
CA PRO A 442 -12.90 -18.17 12.16
C PRO A 442 -14.00 -18.60 11.19
N HIS A 443 -13.61 -19.39 10.19
CA HIS A 443 -14.55 -20.08 9.31
C HIS A 443 -15.45 -21.05 10.10
N GLU A 444 -16.70 -21.23 9.65
CA GLU A 444 -17.71 -22.05 10.34
C GLU A 444 -17.35 -23.55 10.35
N ASP A 445 -16.77 -24.07 9.28
CA ASP A 445 -16.15 -25.41 9.26
C ASP A 445 -14.84 -25.40 10.06
N PRO A 446 -14.77 -26.07 11.22
CA PRO A 446 -13.57 -26.10 12.07
C PRO A 446 -12.38 -26.84 11.44
N ARG A 447 -12.56 -27.51 10.29
CA ARG A 447 -11.47 -28.15 9.53
C ARG A 447 -10.67 -27.16 8.68
N ARG A 448 -11.16 -25.92 8.52
CA ARG A 448 -10.51 -24.85 7.75
C ARG A 448 -9.90 -23.84 8.70
N ASP A 449 -8.57 -23.73 8.70
CA ASP A 449 -7.85 -22.64 9.39
C ASP A 449 -7.86 -21.38 8.52
N THR A 450 -9.06 -20.91 8.17
CA THR A 450 -9.28 -19.68 7.40
C THR A 450 -10.09 -18.68 8.21
N TRP A 451 -9.82 -17.40 7.97
CA TRP A 451 -10.28 -16.32 8.84
C TRP A 451 -10.81 -15.16 8.01
N LYS A 452 -11.96 -14.61 8.39
CA LYS A 452 -12.55 -13.42 7.75
C LYS A 452 -12.31 -12.19 8.61
N PHE A 453 -11.84 -11.11 8.00
CA PHE A 453 -11.75 -9.82 8.69
C PHE A 453 -13.15 -9.32 9.05
N ALA A 454 -13.34 -8.94 10.30
CA ALA A 454 -14.61 -8.48 10.83
C ALA A 454 -14.63 -6.94 10.97
N CYS A 455 -13.73 -6.40 11.78
CA CYS A 455 -13.69 -4.96 12.08
C CYS A 455 -12.35 -4.58 12.75
N ARG A 456 -12.18 -3.29 13.03
CA ARG A 456 -11.14 -2.81 13.96
C ARG A 456 -11.65 -2.65 15.37
N GLU A 457 -10.72 -2.63 16.31
CA GLU A 457 -10.96 -2.26 17.70
C GLU A 457 -11.60 -0.85 17.74
N GLY A 458 -12.75 -0.76 18.40
CA GLY A 458 -13.57 0.47 18.44
C GLY A 458 -14.81 0.43 17.55
N ASP A 459 -14.86 -0.44 16.53
CA ASP A 459 -15.96 -0.52 15.56
C ASP A 459 -17.02 -1.59 15.91
N PHE A 460 -16.95 -2.19 17.10
CA PHE A 460 -17.84 -3.29 17.51
C PHE A 460 -19.33 -2.94 17.42
N ALA A 461 -19.70 -1.68 17.62
CA ALA A 461 -21.09 -1.23 17.55
C ALA A 461 -21.71 -1.38 16.15
N ALA A 462 -20.90 -1.35 15.08
CA ALA A 462 -21.36 -1.53 13.71
C ALA A 462 -21.70 -3.01 13.39
N LEU A 463 -21.04 -3.96 14.05
CA LEU A 463 -21.28 -5.39 13.84
C LEU A 463 -22.64 -5.86 14.36
N THR A 464 -23.18 -5.20 15.39
CA THR A 464 -24.49 -5.53 15.97
C THR A 464 -25.66 -5.16 15.04
N LEU A 465 -25.44 -4.30 14.05
CA LEU A 465 -26.47 -3.84 13.11
C LEU A 465 -26.56 -4.70 11.83
N GLU A 466 -25.49 -5.43 11.47
CA GLU A 466 -25.48 -6.30 10.28
C GLU A 466 -26.03 -7.72 10.55
N GLY A 467 -26.37 -8.04 11.80
CA GLY A 467 -26.74 -9.39 12.25
C GLY A 467 -28.24 -9.69 12.41
N GLU A 468 -29.13 -8.71 12.29
CA GLU A 468 -30.57 -8.99 12.30
C GLU A 468 -31.09 -9.15 10.86
N PRO A 469 -31.54 -10.35 10.45
CA PRO A 469 -32.45 -10.41 9.32
C PRO A 469 -33.68 -9.59 9.72
N ALA A 470 -34.06 -8.62 8.89
CA ALA A 470 -35.33 -7.92 9.00
C ALA A 470 -36.48 -8.92 8.75
N GLY A 471 -36.73 -9.78 9.73
CA GLY A 471 -37.86 -10.66 9.84
C GLY A 471 -39.04 -9.83 10.31
N GLY A 472 -39.92 -9.49 9.37
CA GLY A 472 -41.22 -8.94 9.72
C GLY A 472 -42.01 -9.88 10.64
N GLY A 473 -42.69 -9.27 11.60
CA GLY A 473 -43.87 -9.84 12.26
C GLY A 473 -43.59 -10.73 13.47
N GLY A 474 -43.83 -10.17 14.65
CA GLY A 474 -43.83 -10.92 15.91
C GLY A 474 -44.58 -10.17 16.99
N SER A 475 -45.92 -10.16 16.87
CA SER A 475 -46.88 -9.76 17.90
C SER A 475 -46.46 -10.20 19.30
N GLY A 476 -46.72 -9.31 20.26
CA GLY A 476 -46.60 -9.61 21.67
C GLY A 476 -47.49 -10.78 22.11
N GLY A 477 -47.09 -11.38 23.22
CA GLY A 477 -47.87 -12.38 23.92
C GLY A 477 -47.45 -12.43 25.39
N GLY A 478 -48.38 -12.09 26.27
CA GLY A 478 -48.22 -12.28 27.70
C GLY A 478 -49.35 -11.74 28.58
N ARG A 479 -50.39 -12.57 28.75
CA ARG A 479 -51.50 -12.55 29.75
C ARG A 479 -52.75 -11.76 29.30
N GLY A 480 -53.97 -12.28 29.36
CA GLY A 480 -54.54 -13.55 29.82
C GLY A 480 -56.07 -13.52 29.66
N GLU A 481 -56.66 -14.72 29.70
CA GLU A 481 -58.06 -15.04 30.02
C GLU A 481 -59.21 -14.79 29.02
N ASP A 482 -59.99 -15.87 28.89
CA ASP A 482 -61.41 -16.03 28.58
C ASP A 482 -61.98 -15.97 27.14
N GLY A 483 -62.62 -17.09 26.77
CA GLY A 483 -64.01 -17.04 26.27
C GLY A 483 -64.27 -17.28 24.78
N ALA A 484 -64.57 -18.53 24.44
CA ALA A 484 -65.61 -19.00 23.51
C ALA A 484 -65.95 -18.24 22.18
N GLY A 485 -66.05 -19.02 21.09
CA GLY A 485 -67.17 -18.88 20.14
C GLY A 485 -66.86 -18.61 18.66
N ALA A 486 -66.95 -19.68 17.86
CA ALA A 486 -67.62 -19.80 16.56
C ALA A 486 -67.48 -18.75 15.41
N ALA A 487 -67.12 -19.31 14.24
CA ALA A 487 -67.76 -19.17 12.92
C ALA A 487 -67.54 -17.94 12.01
N ALA A 488 -67.02 -18.27 10.81
CA ALA A 488 -67.48 -17.89 9.46
C ALA A 488 -67.46 -16.42 8.97
N GLY A 489 -67.02 -16.25 7.71
CA GLY A 489 -67.65 -15.29 6.79
C GLY A 489 -66.76 -14.29 6.05
N ALA A 490 -66.39 -14.66 4.82
CA ALA A 490 -66.50 -13.89 3.57
C ALA A 490 -66.27 -12.36 3.50
N ARG A 491 -65.38 -12.01 2.53
CA ARG A 491 -65.53 -11.09 1.39
C ARG A 491 -65.61 -9.55 1.55
N ASP A 492 -64.93 -8.96 0.56
CA ASP A 492 -65.22 -7.79 -0.27
C ASP A 492 -64.71 -6.39 0.07
N GLU A 493 -64.07 -5.82 -0.97
CA GLU A 493 -64.14 -4.46 -1.54
C GLU A 493 -64.01 -3.26 -0.59
N GLY A 494 -63.25 -2.20 -0.86
CA GLY A 494 -62.75 -1.64 -2.10
C GLY A 494 -62.73 -0.10 -1.93
N GLY A 495 -61.77 0.56 -2.58
CA GLY A 495 -61.92 1.95 -3.03
C GLY A 495 -61.60 3.11 -2.09
N GLY A 496 -61.05 4.16 -2.69
CA GLY A 496 -61.35 5.54 -2.30
C GLY A 496 -60.18 6.35 -1.76
N GLY A 497 -59.60 7.19 -2.62
CA GLY A 497 -58.59 8.17 -2.26
C GLY A 497 -59.12 9.40 -1.50
N GLY A 498 -58.20 10.32 -1.20
CA GLY A 498 -58.51 11.64 -0.66
C GLY A 498 -57.26 12.31 -0.12
N GLY A 499 -56.79 13.35 -0.82
CA GLY A 499 -55.70 14.21 -0.37
C GLY A 499 -56.12 15.22 0.70
N GLY A 500 -55.13 15.95 1.21
CA GLY A 500 -55.31 17.08 2.14
C GLY A 500 -54.15 17.12 3.15
N ARG A 501 -53.06 17.82 2.84
CA ARG A 501 -52.80 19.25 3.10
C ARG A 501 -52.28 19.49 4.52
N TRP A 502 -51.08 20.07 4.52
CA TRP A 502 -50.26 20.54 5.62
C TRP A 502 -51.00 21.53 6.53
N GLY A 503 -50.77 21.37 7.84
CA GLY A 503 -51.10 22.34 8.88
C GLY A 503 -49.98 22.35 9.92
N GLU A 504 -49.22 23.46 9.94
CA GLU A 504 -48.38 23.85 11.07
C GLU A 504 -49.27 24.27 12.26
N ALA A 505 -48.87 23.87 13.47
CA ALA A 505 -49.20 24.59 14.69
C ALA A 505 -48.10 24.30 15.73
N GLY A 506 -47.49 25.37 16.23
CA GLY A 506 -46.45 25.34 17.25
C GLY A 506 -46.97 25.02 18.65
N GLY A 507 -46.02 24.77 19.55
CA GLY A 507 -46.23 24.62 20.98
C GLY A 507 -44.89 24.79 21.71
N GLU A 508 -44.87 25.74 22.63
CA GLU A 508 -43.72 26.33 23.31
C GLU A 508 -43.02 25.44 24.35
N SER A 509 -41.74 25.79 24.57
CA SER A 509 -40.98 25.88 25.84
C SER A 509 -41.01 24.72 26.86
N VAL A 510 -39.82 24.30 27.32
CA VAL A 510 -39.30 24.62 28.68
C VAL A 510 -37.76 24.46 28.66
N ALA A 511 -37.09 25.46 29.22
CA ALA A 511 -35.65 25.53 29.46
C ALA A 511 -35.25 24.84 30.77
N ALA A 512 -34.05 24.26 30.81
CA ALA A 512 -33.25 24.15 32.04
C ALA A 512 -31.76 24.29 31.66
N GLY A 513 -31.10 25.25 32.30
CA GLY A 513 -29.79 25.76 31.92
C GLY A 513 -28.60 25.22 32.71
N GLY A 514 -27.45 25.82 32.40
CA GLY A 514 -26.14 25.65 33.03
C GLY A 514 -25.07 25.44 31.96
N GLY A 515 -24.06 26.26 31.74
CA GLY A 515 -23.56 27.41 32.47
C GLY A 515 -22.06 27.54 32.20
N GLY A 516 -21.69 28.37 31.20
CA GLY A 516 -20.46 29.19 31.18
C GLY A 516 -19.10 28.53 30.89
N LYS A 517 -18.45 28.94 29.78
CA LYS A 517 -17.55 30.11 29.75
C LYS A 517 -17.03 30.39 28.33
N ARG A 518 -17.34 31.59 27.83
CA ARG A 518 -16.67 32.24 26.70
C ARG A 518 -15.47 33.06 27.19
N ARG A 519 -14.42 33.11 26.38
CA ARG A 519 -13.60 34.29 26.05
C ARG A 519 -13.20 34.08 24.58
N GLY A 520 -13.26 35.01 23.64
CA GLY A 520 -13.36 36.46 23.68
C GLY A 520 -12.57 36.95 22.45
N ALA A 521 -13.26 37.65 21.55
CA ALA A 521 -12.82 38.02 20.21
C ALA A 521 -11.60 38.96 20.16
N GLY A 522 -10.93 38.97 19.01
CA GLY A 522 -10.10 40.06 18.52
C GLY A 522 -10.41 40.27 17.03
N ALA A 523 -10.92 41.45 16.69
CA ALA A 523 -11.25 41.89 15.34
C ALA A 523 -10.28 42.98 14.87
N CYS A 524 -10.36 43.25 13.56
CA CYS A 524 -9.94 44.44 12.81
C CYS A 524 -8.54 44.44 12.17
N GLY A 525 -8.55 44.78 10.87
CA GLY A 525 -7.37 45.12 10.08
C GLY A 525 -7.69 45.17 8.57
N ASP A 526 -8.52 46.12 8.15
CA ASP A 526 -8.71 46.51 6.75
C ASP A 526 -7.40 47.05 6.14
N PHE A 527 -7.17 46.78 4.85
CA PHE A 527 -6.34 47.64 4.00
C PHE A 527 -6.88 47.66 2.57
N GLU A 528 -7.22 48.86 2.11
CA GLU A 528 -7.72 49.17 0.76
C GLU A 528 -6.59 49.27 -0.27
N GLY A 529 -6.89 48.79 -1.49
CA GLY A 529 -6.79 49.57 -2.72
C GLY A 529 -5.45 49.69 -3.44
N HIS A 530 -5.39 49.22 -4.68
CA HIS A 530 -5.30 50.05 -5.90
C HIS A 530 -5.35 49.18 -7.17
N GLY A 531 -6.14 49.61 -8.16
CA GLY A 531 -6.36 48.89 -9.42
C GLY A 531 -5.75 49.59 -10.64
N ALA A 532 -5.77 48.86 -11.76
CA ALA A 532 -5.82 49.26 -13.18
C ALA A 532 -5.69 47.96 -14.00
N GLY A 533 -6.41 47.64 -15.08
CA GLY A 533 -7.41 48.35 -15.89
C GLY A 533 -7.31 47.84 -17.35
N ALA A 534 -8.46 47.39 -17.89
CA ALA A 534 -8.83 47.23 -19.32
C ALA A 534 -8.23 46.07 -20.16
N ALA A 535 -8.91 45.48 -21.16
CA ALA A 535 -10.32 45.34 -21.60
C ALA A 535 -10.36 44.49 -22.91
N ALA A 536 -11.54 43.91 -23.20
CA ALA A 536 -12.09 43.48 -24.51
C ALA A 536 -11.52 42.20 -25.19
N ASP A 537 -12.29 41.32 -25.86
CA ASP A 537 -13.73 41.13 -26.09
C ASP A 537 -13.95 39.77 -26.82
N GLY A 538 -15.14 39.16 -26.63
CA GLY A 538 -15.88 38.37 -27.64
C GLY A 538 -15.82 36.83 -27.57
N GLU A 539 -16.87 36.02 -27.77
CA GLU A 539 -18.34 36.08 -27.68
C GLU A 539 -18.87 34.63 -27.94
N ALA A 540 -19.99 34.26 -27.27
CA ALA A 540 -20.97 33.18 -27.57
C ALA A 540 -20.57 31.68 -27.51
N ALA A 541 -21.25 30.84 -26.68
CA ALA A 541 -22.60 30.29 -26.92
C ALA A 541 -22.95 29.10 -25.97
N GLU A 542 -24.12 29.21 -25.34
CA GLU A 542 -25.20 28.22 -25.06
C GLU A 542 -25.00 26.92 -24.24
N ASP A 543 -25.65 26.94 -23.07
CA ASP A 543 -26.68 26.03 -22.52
C ASP A 543 -26.47 24.51 -22.41
N GLY A 544 -26.60 24.03 -21.16
CA GLY A 544 -26.88 22.62 -20.85
C GLY A 544 -26.59 22.19 -19.40
N GLN A 545 -26.95 22.99 -18.38
CA GLN A 545 -26.83 22.57 -16.98
C GLN A 545 -28.08 21.81 -16.53
N GLY A 546 -27.95 20.48 -16.44
CA GLY A 546 -28.80 19.62 -15.62
C GLY A 546 -28.06 19.31 -14.32
N GLU A 547 -28.48 19.93 -13.23
CA GLU A 547 -28.00 19.66 -11.87
C GLU A 547 -28.41 18.24 -11.44
N CYS A 548 -27.42 17.40 -11.15
CA CYS A 548 -27.61 16.21 -10.32
C CYS A 548 -26.71 16.36 -9.09
N ASN A 549 -27.35 16.60 -7.96
CA ASN A 549 -26.74 16.69 -6.63
C ASN A 549 -25.88 15.46 -6.35
N ALA A 550 -24.56 15.65 -6.35
CA ALA A 550 -23.61 14.69 -5.81
C ALA A 550 -23.63 14.80 -4.28
N ALA A 551 -24.01 13.71 -3.62
CA ALA A 551 -23.81 13.55 -2.20
C ALA A 551 -22.30 13.40 -1.94
N GLU A 552 -21.69 14.43 -1.38
CA GLU A 552 -20.34 14.39 -0.84
C GLU A 552 -20.29 13.40 0.34
N GLY A 553 -19.73 12.22 0.07
CA GLY A 553 -19.39 11.22 1.07
C GLY A 553 -17.87 11.07 1.15
N VAL A 554 -17.29 11.64 2.21
CA VAL A 554 -15.87 11.62 2.55
C VAL A 554 -15.34 10.18 2.62
N TYR A 555 -14.52 9.77 1.66
CA TYR A 555 -13.66 8.59 1.76
C TYR A 555 -12.21 9.03 1.56
N GLY A 556 -11.58 9.44 2.66
CA GLY A 556 -10.13 9.59 2.74
C GLY A 556 -9.49 8.21 2.66
N VAL A 557 -8.93 7.88 1.50
CA VAL A 557 -7.96 6.78 1.39
C VAL A 557 -6.74 7.20 2.20
N CYS A 558 -6.47 6.50 3.30
CA CYS A 558 -5.28 6.73 4.12
C CYS A 558 -4.03 6.44 3.29
N GLU A 559 -3.15 7.43 3.16
CA GLU A 559 -1.81 7.33 2.55
C GLU A 559 -0.76 6.71 3.48
#